data_AF-A0A370PDY4-F1
#
_entry.id   AF-A0A370PDY4-F1
#
_cell.length_a   1.000
_cell.length_b   1.000
_cell.length_c   1.000
_cell.angle_alpha   90.00
_cell.angle_beta   90.00
_cell.angle_gamma   90.00
#
_symmetry.space_group_name_H-M   'P 1'
#
loop_
_entity.id
_entity.type
_entity.pdbx_description
1 polymer ?
#
loop_
_entity_poly.entity_id
_entity_poly.type
_entity_poly.pdbx_seq_one_letter_code
_entity_poly.pdbx_strand_id
1 'polypeptide(L)'
;MGKKRKRPIKGDRALDRLSQPCTSPASTCFKGLRSLARDDAAEHSHPVISLYYSQVVTLRQYLLCQIPLSSKSRRRRIVSICHEPAPAKTSYDGGSGGLLANLLNTTLVGILTDSPPTCNEKRRQELAAFTQSQSRSEQASTDTGPLCAQAELVDFVISSLFNRDRFSRQKPLHLLTRGYRRVSAHPAHYGNRTVSCSIAGLEVQFPNDNVQQLKQAPWTEVLGLLGDNGEEIMLKLLLDCGIFVAVDQKRGIYFQLSGATKPFDTKECTSSLSNKQACTGA
;
A
#
# COMPACT_ATOMS: atom_id res chain seq x y z
N MET A 1 -59.26 46.23 -10.94
CA MET A 1 -58.47 46.29 -12.19
C MET A 1 -57.71 47.60 -12.27
N GLY A 2 -56.40 47.54 -12.52
CA GLY A 2 -55.55 48.68 -12.93
C GLY A 2 -55.13 49.66 -11.82
N LYS A 3 -53.93 50.25 -11.78
CA LYS A 3 -52.70 50.19 -12.58
C LYS A 3 -51.58 50.71 -11.66
N LYS A 4 -50.54 49.90 -11.35
CA LYS A 4 -49.30 50.43 -10.73
C LYS A 4 -48.45 51.11 -11.79
N ARG A 5 -47.98 52.33 -11.49
CA ARG A 5 -47.03 53.12 -12.29
C ARG A 5 -45.65 53.13 -11.59
N LYS A 6 -44.57 52.81 -12.32
CA LYS A 6 -43.36 53.66 -12.53
C LYS A 6 -42.33 52.91 -13.40
N ARG A 7 -41.86 53.57 -14.47
CA ARG A 7 -40.63 53.27 -15.26
C ARG A 7 -39.47 54.14 -14.69
N PRO A 8 -38.22 54.22 -15.21
CA PRO A 8 -37.58 53.54 -16.36
C PRO A 8 -36.05 53.17 -16.25
N ILE A 9 -35.57 52.42 -17.26
CA ILE A 9 -34.27 52.47 -18.00
C ILE A 9 -32.94 52.25 -17.23
N LYS A 10 -32.14 51.26 -17.69
CA LYS A 10 -30.82 51.50 -18.34
C LYS A 10 -30.28 50.20 -18.96
N GLY A 11 -30.19 50.17 -20.30
CA GLY A 11 -29.31 49.24 -20.99
C GLY A 11 -27.88 49.78 -20.99
N ASP A 12 -26.88 48.90 -20.99
CA ASP A 12 -25.88 48.79 -22.06
C ASP A 12 -24.81 47.73 -21.66
N ARG A 13 -24.27 47.08 -22.69
CA ARG A 13 -23.02 46.30 -22.77
C ARG A 13 -23.01 44.83 -22.32
N ALA A 14 -23.22 44.00 -23.34
CA ALA A 14 -22.42 42.80 -23.55
C ALA A 14 -20.92 43.15 -23.56
N LEU A 15 -20.13 42.39 -22.79
CA LEU A 15 -18.75 42.08 -23.15
C LEU A 15 -18.37 40.74 -22.53
N ASP A 16 -17.95 39.85 -23.41
CA ASP A 16 -17.52 38.48 -23.21
C ASP A 16 -16.59 38.31 -22.01
N ARG A 17 -16.91 37.35 -21.13
CA ARG A 17 -15.91 36.60 -20.36
C ARG A 17 -16.27 35.12 -20.32
N LEU A 18 -15.75 34.45 -21.35
CA LEU A 18 -15.27 33.08 -21.40
C LEU A 18 -15.42 32.30 -20.07
N SER A 19 -16.40 31.40 -20.05
CA SER A 19 -16.54 30.36 -19.04
C SER A 19 -15.30 29.46 -19.06
N GLN A 20 -14.44 29.59 -18.06
CA GLN A 20 -13.43 28.58 -17.77
C GLN A 20 -14.03 27.54 -16.79
N PRO A 21 -14.09 26.26 -17.16
CA PRO A 21 -14.35 25.20 -16.18
C PRO A 21 -13.10 25.06 -15.32
N CYS A 22 -13.25 25.24 -14.00
CA CYS A 22 -12.22 24.97 -13.02
C CYS A 22 -11.97 23.46 -12.90
N THR A 23 -11.30 22.86 -13.88
CA THR A 23 -10.56 21.60 -13.69
C THR A 23 -9.33 21.91 -12.87
N SER A 24 -9.48 21.86 -11.55
CA SER A 24 -8.33 21.80 -10.64
C SER A 24 -7.88 20.33 -10.56
N PRO A 25 -6.63 20.00 -10.90
CA PRO A 25 -6.11 18.66 -10.69
C PRO A 25 -6.02 18.43 -9.18
N ALA A 26 -6.41 17.22 -8.75
CA ALA A 26 -6.37 16.80 -7.35
C ALA A 26 -5.00 17.13 -6.73
N SER A 27 -5.00 18.16 -5.89
CA SER A 27 -3.83 18.57 -5.11
C SER A 27 -3.44 17.41 -4.20
N THR A 28 -2.20 16.95 -4.38
CA THR A 28 -1.47 15.97 -3.58
C THR A 28 -1.90 15.91 -2.11
N CYS A 29 -2.50 14.79 -1.73
CA CYS A 29 -3.15 14.50 -0.45
C CYS A 29 -2.27 14.73 0.81
N PHE A 30 -0.95 14.65 0.70
CA PHE A 30 -0.08 14.63 1.88
C PHE A 30 0.36 16.00 2.39
N LYS A 31 0.09 17.09 1.67
CA LYS A 31 0.30 18.44 2.23
C LYS A 31 -0.59 18.69 3.45
N GLY A 32 -1.77 18.08 3.51
CA GLY A 32 -2.66 18.12 4.67
C GLY A 32 -2.21 17.23 5.83
N LEU A 33 -1.38 16.21 5.58
CA LEU A 33 -0.92 15.30 6.63
C LEU A 33 0.08 15.96 7.56
N ARG A 34 0.87 16.95 7.10
CA ARG A 34 1.73 17.76 7.99
C ARG A 34 0.93 18.51 9.06
N SER A 35 -0.32 18.87 8.76
CA SER A 35 -1.20 19.58 9.70
C SER A 35 -1.89 18.64 10.69
N LEU A 36 -2.14 17.37 10.31
CA LEU A 36 -2.70 16.35 11.22
C LEU A 36 -1.61 15.61 12.02
N ALA A 37 -0.41 15.51 11.48
CA ALA A 37 0.73 14.89 12.15
C ALA A 37 1.22 15.70 13.36
N ARG A 38 0.96 17.00 13.44
CA ARG A 38 1.55 17.85 14.47
C ARG A 38 1.04 17.56 15.89
N ASP A 39 -0.18 17.02 16.03
CA ASP A 39 -0.76 16.64 17.33
C ASP A 39 -0.51 15.16 17.70
N ASP A 40 -0.03 14.31 16.79
CA ASP A 40 -0.02 12.84 16.94
C ASP A 40 1.34 12.18 16.53
N ALA A 41 2.31 12.98 16.05
CA ALA A 41 3.61 12.51 15.54
C ALA A 41 4.50 11.85 16.61
N ALA A 42 4.26 12.10 17.89
CA ALA A 42 5.02 11.49 18.98
C ALA A 42 4.58 10.05 19.26
N GLU A 43 3.32 9.68 18.97
CA GLU A 43 2.75 8.40 19.39
C GLU A 43 3.05 7.25 18.42
N HIS A 44 3.41 7.56 17.17
CA HIS A 44 3.59 6.56 16.09
C HIS A 44 4.98 6.59 15.43
N SER A 45 5.92 7.33 16.01
CA SER A 45 7.31 7.40 15.56
C SER A 45 8.09 6.16 16.00
N HIS A 46 8.47 5.30 15.05
CA HIS A 46 9.38 4.19 15.31
C HIS A 46 10.82 4.59 14.95
N PRO A 47 11.78 4.58 15.90
CA PRO A 47 13.08 5.21 15.73
C PRO A 47 13.87 4.68 14.52
N VAL A 48 13.78 3.38 14.25
CA VAL A 48 14.48 2.77 13.10
C VAL A 48 13.74 2.95 11.78
N ILE A 49 12.41 2.82 11.76
CA ILE A 49 11.63 2.84 10.52
C ILE A 49 11.62 4.27 9.95
N SER A 50 11.52 5.27 10.83
CA SER A 50 11.57 6.69 10.45
C SER A 50 12.90 7.13 9.83
N LEU A 51 13.97 6.33 9.93
CA LEU A 51 15.24 6.60 9.21
C LEU A 51 15.15 6.24 7.72
N TYR A 52 14.30 5.28 7.36
CA TYR A 52 14.20 4.75 5.99
C TYR A 52 13.00 5.29 5.23
N TYR A 53 11.99 5.82 5.92
CA TYR A 53 10.75 6.31 5.32
C TYR A 53 10.50 7.76 5.72
N SER A 54 10.02 8.55 4.76
CA SER A 54 9.74 9.98 4.99
C SER A 54 8.63 10.20 6.03
N GLN A 55 7.68 9.27 6.10
CA GLN A 55 6.55 9.30 7.03
C GLN A 55 6.24 7.89 7.49
N VAL A 56 5.90 7.76 8.77
CA VAL A 56 5.46 6.52 9.40
C VAL A 56 4.12 6.80 10.07
N VAL A 57 3.08 6.06 9.69
CA VAL A 57 1.72 6.21 10.19
C VAL A 57 1.09 4.85 10.45
N THR A 58 0.01 4.78 11.22
CA THR A 58 -0.75 3.53 11.33
C THR A 58 -1.49 3.21 10.02
N LEU A 59 -1.81 1.94 9.80
CA LEU A 59 -2.63 1.52 8.66
C LEU A 59 -3.97 2.27 8.65
N ARG A 60 -4.62 2.45 9.81
CA ARG A 60 -5.85 3.27 9.91
C ARG A 60 -5.65 4.69 9.36
N GLN A 61 -4.64 5.39 9.86
CA GLN A 61 -4.33 6.76 9.44
C GLN A 61 -4.04 6.82 7.94
N TYR A 62 -3.24 5.87 7.43
CA TYR A 62 -2.94 5.78 6.00
C TYR A 62 -4.21 5.63 5.14
N LEU A 63 -5.08 4.66 5.48
CA LEU A 63 -6.31 4.41 4.74
C LEU A 63 -7.26 5.59 4.79
N LEU A 64 -7.43 6.22 5.95
CA LEU A 64 -8.23 7.43 6.08
C LEU A 64 -7.69 8.57 5.23
N CYS A 65 -6.37 8.73 5.09
CA CYS A 65 -5.79 9.73 4.20
C CYS A 65 -6.09 9.45 2.72
N GLN A 66 -5.99 8.18 2.27
CA GLN A 66 -6.21 7.85 0.87
C GLN A 66 -7.68 7.95 0.43
N ILE A 67 -8.64 7.83 1.36
CA ILE A 67 -10.07 7.96 1.02
C ILE A 67 -10.45 9.44 0.87
N PRO A 68 -11.13 9.84 -0.21
CA PRO A 68 -11.59 11.23 -0.39
C PRO A 68 -12.40 11.75 0.81
N LEU A 69 -12.20 13.01 1.20
CA LEU A 69 -12.95 13.64 2.31
C LEU A 69 -14.47 13.67 2.09
N SER A 70 -14.91 13.66 0.82
CA SER A 70 -16.31 13.57 0.43
C SER A 70 -16.94 12.21 0.80
N SER A 71 -16.15 11.14 0.92
CA SER A 71 -16.61 9.79 1.25
C SER A 71 -16.82 9.60 2.77
N LYS A 72 -17.67 10.45 3.36
CA LYS A 72 -17.92 10.49 4.82
C LYS A 72 -18.36 9.14 5.40
N SER A 73 -19.20 8.39 4.68
CA SER A 73 -19.67 7.06 5.12
C SER A 73 -18.52 6.06 5.27
N ARG A 74 -17.68 5.92 4.24
CA ARG A 74 -16.50 5.03 4.23
C ARG A 74 -15.52 5.40 5.34
N ARG A 75 -15.22 6.69 5.49
CA ARG A 75 -14.35 7.19 6.57
C ARG A 75 -14.91 6.87 7.96
N ARG A 76 -16.21 7.10 8.19
CA ARG A 76 -16.87 6.74 9.45
C ARG A 76 -16.81 5.24 9.73
N ARG A 77 -17.02 4.40 8.72
CA ARG A 77 -16.93 2.94 8.85
C ARG A 77 -15.55 2.48 9.30
N ILE A 78 -14.48 3.08 8.78
CA ILE A 78 -13.12 2.78 9.25
C ILE A 78 -12.91 3.28 10.67
N VAL A 79 -13.32 4.51 10.98
CA VAL A 79 -13.19 5.09 12.33
C VAL A 79 -13.94 4.26 13.38
N SER A 80 -15.14 3.76 13.06
CA SER A 80 -15.99 3.00 13.98
C SER A 80 -15.47 1.59 14.29
N ILE A 81 -14.48 1.09 13.56
CA ILE A 81 -13.82 -0.17 13.90
C ILE A 81 -12.96 0.12 15.13
N CYS A 82 -13.50 -0.04 16.33
CA CYS A 82 -12.78 0.15 17.58
C CYS A 82 -12.28 -1.20 18.11
N HIS A 83 -11.14 -1.16 18.80
CA HIS A 83 -10.65 -2.28 19.56
C HIS A 83 -11.43 -2.32 20.88
N GLU A 84 -12.41 -3.20 21.00
CA GLU A 84 -12.97 -3.55 22.32
C GLU A 84 -11.94 -4.45 23.02
N PRO A 85 -11.29 -4.00 24.11
CA PRO A 85 -10.43 -4.88 24.89
C PRO A 85 -11.32 -5.95 25.50
N ALA A 86 -11.26 -7.17 24.95
CA ALA A 86 -11.99 -8.30 25.50
C ALA A 86 -11.65 -8.42 27.00
N PRO A 87 -12.63 -8.36 27.91
CA PRO A 87 -12.38 -8.66 29.30
C PRO A 87 -11.90 -10.11 29.38
N ALA A 88 -10.82 -10.33 30.12
CA ALA A 88 -10.26 -11.65 30.35
C ALA A 88 -11.33 -12.55 31.01
N LYS A 89 -12.09 -13.30 30.19
CA LYS A 89 -12.80 -14.55 30.51
C LYS A 89 -13.55 -15.07 29.28
N THR A 90 -13.14 -16.26 28.84
CA THR A 90 -13.95 -17.28 28.16
C THR A 90 -14.69 -16.91 26.88
N SER A 91 -14.04 -17.08 25.72
CA SER A 91 -14.54 -17.86 24.57
C SER A 91 -13.55 -17.84 23.41
N TYR A 92 -13.38 -18.97 22.74
CA TYR A 92 -12.51 -19.19 21.58
C TYR A 92 -13.07 -18.61 20.27
N ASP A 93 -13.70 -17.43 20.34
CA ASP A 93 -14.25 -16.76 19.16
C ASP A 93 -13.88 -15.28 19.21
N GLY A 94 -12.60 -15.00 19.00
CA GLY A 94 -12.12 -13.66 18.70
C GLY A 94 -12.66 -13.26 17.34
N GLY A 95 -13.88 -12.72 17.31
CA GLY A 95 -14.58 -12.34 16.09
C GLY A 95 -13.68 -11.51 15.17
N SER A 96 -13.79 -11.74 13.85
CA SER A 96 -12.87 -11.17 12.85
C SER A 96 -12.71 -9.64 12.94
N GLY A 97 -13.74 -8.94 13.45
CA GLY A 97 -13.68 -7.51 13.76
C GLY A 97 -12.60 -7.08 14.76
N GLY A 98 -12.27 -7.91 15.75
CA GLY A 98 -11.21 -7.62 16.73
C GLY A 98 -9.81 -7.73 16.12
N LEU A 99 -9.59 -8.74 15.27
CA LEU A 99 -8.34 -8.90 14.52
C LEU A 99 -8.13 -7.76 13.52
N LEU A 100 -9.20 -7.32 12.86
CA LEU A 100 -9.16 -6.19 11.95
C LEU A 100 -8.86 -4.87 12.68
N ALA A 101 -9.50 -4.62 13.82
CA ALA A 101 -9.23 -3.43 14.64
C ALA A 101 -7.77 -3.38 15.10
N ASN A 102 -7.24 -4.53 15.56
CA ASN A 102 -5.85 -4.66 15.95
C ASN A 102 -4.90 -4.42 14.76
N LEU A 103 -5.17 -5.03 13.60
CA LEU A 103 -4.37 -4.84 12.39
C LEU A 103 -4.31 -3.34 11.99
N LEU A 104 -5.45 -2.65 11.98
CA LEU A 104 -5.56 -1.24 11.60
C LEU A 104 -4.78 -0.30 12.53
N ASN A 105 -4.76 -0.59 13.82
CA ASN A 105 -4.16 0.29 14.84
C ASN A 105 -2.68 0.00 15.09
N THR A 106 -2.26 -1.25 14.94
CA THR A 106 -0.90 -1.67 15.30
C THR A 106 0.04 -1.75 14.11
N THR A 107 -0.46 -1.97 12.90
CA THR A 107 0.38 -2.03 11.69
C THR A 107 0.87 -0.64 11.33
N LEU A 108 2.19 -0.48 11.17
CA LEU A 108 2.81 0.74 10.69
C LEU A 108 3.00 0.68 9.17
N VAL A 109 2.79 1.81 8.52
CA VAL A 109 2.99 2.04 7.09
C VAL A 109 4.07 3.09 6.92
N GLY A 110 5.20 2.67 6.35
CA GLY A 110 6.30 3.55 5.97
C GLY A 110 6.12 4.05 4.54
N ILE A 111 6.06 5.36 4.34
CA ILE A 111 5.89 6.01 3.03
C ILE A 111 7.23 6.59 2.57
N LEU A 112 7.78 6.06 1.48
CA LEU A 112 9.09 6.49 0.98
C LEU A 112 8.99 7.77 0.14
N THR A 113 8.12 7.74 -0.88
CA THR A 113 7.84 8.88 -1.76
C THR A 113 6.41 8.76 -2.27
N ASP A 114 5.68 9.87 -2.32
CA ASP A 114 4.34 9.87 -2.92
C ASP A 114 4.42 9.64 -4.42
N SER A 115 3.80 8.56 -4.90
CA SER A 115 3.67 8.30 -6.33
C SER A 115 2.80 9.38 -7.00
N PRO A 116 3.16 9.85 -8.21
CA PRO A 116 2.34 10.80 -8.93
C PRO A 116 1.03 10.14 -9.41
N PRO A 117 -0.06 10.91 -9.60
CA PRO A 117 -1.38 10.36 -9.96
C PRO A 117 -1.38 9.61 -11.30
N THR A 118 -0.49 9.99 -12.23
CA THR A 118 -0.30 9.29 -13.52
C THR A 118 0.16 7.84 -13.34
N CYS A 119 0.91 7.53 -12.28
CA CYS A 119 1.29 6.16 -11.97
C CYS A 119 0.09 5.32 -11.52
N ASN A 120 -0.86 5.91 -10.79
CA ASN A 120 -2.04 5.20 -10.32
C ASN A 120 -2.96 4.80 -11.48
N GLU A 121 -3.20 5.73 -12.41
CA GLU A 121 -4.05 5.47 -13.58
C GLU A 121 -3.46 4.36 -14.47
N LYS A 122 -2.15 4.39 -14.70
CA LYS A 122 -1.45 3.32 -15.43
C LYS A 122 -1.59 1.97 -14.73
N ARG A 123 -1.37 1.91 -13.40
CA ARG A 123 -1.50 0.67 -12.63
C ARG A 123 -2.93 0.12 -12.67
N ARG A 124 -3.93 0.99 -12.63
CA ARG A 124 -5.35 0.61 -12.74
C ARG A 124 -5.67 -0.02 -14.10
N GLN A 125 -5.15 0.57 -15.18
CA GLN A 125 -5.30 0.01 -16.52
C GLN A 125 -4.57 -1.34 -16.67
N GLU A 126 -3.35 -1.45 -16.12
CA GLU A 126 -2.58 -2.69 -16.12
C GLU A 126 -3.26 -3.80 -15.30
N LEU A 127 -3.85 -3.47 -14.15
CA LEU A 127 -4.62 -4.42 -13.33
C LEU A 127 -5.85 -4.92 -14.11
N ALA A 128 -6.60 -4.03 -14.75
CA ALA A 128 -7.74 -4.43 -15.57
C ALA A 128 -7.34 -5.38 -16.72
N ALA A 129 -6.21 -5.09 -17.39
CA ALA A 129 -5.67 -5.98 -18.42
C ALA A 129 -5.21 -7.33 -17.87
N PHE A 130 -4.65 -7.34 -16.65
CA PHE A 130 -4.21 -8.55 -15.96
C PHE A 130 -5.38 -9.45 -15.54
N THR A 131 -6.43 -8.89 -14.91
CA THR A 131 -7.63 -9.66 -14.55
C THR A 131 -8.34 -10.23 -15.78
N GLN A 132 -8.36 -9.48 -16.89
CA GLN A 132 -8.91 -9.97 -18.16
C GLN A 132 -8.09 -11.13 -18.77
N SER A 133 -6.77 -11.16 -18.60
CA SER A 133 -5.95 -12.26 -19.09
C SER A 133 -6.02 -13.51 -18.20
N GLN A 134 -6.13 -13.32 -16.88
CA GLN A 134 -6.36 -14.39 -15.91
C GLN A 134 -7.69 -15.10 -16.16
N SER A 135 -8.79 -14.35 -16.24
CA SER A 135 -10.14 -14.92 -16.49
C SER A 135 -10.23 -15.73 -17.79
N ARG A 136 -9.55 -15.32 -18.86
CA ARG A 136 -9.44 -16.11 -20.10
C ARG A 136 -8.67 -17.41 -19.93
N SER A 137 -7.67 -17.42 -19.05
CA SER A 137 -6.82 -18.59 -18.76
C SER A 137 -7.53 -19.57 -17.82
N GLU A 138 -8.26 -19.07 -16.83
CA GLU A 138 -9.06 -19.87 -15.89
C GLU A 138 -10.24 -20.56 -16.58
N GLN A 139 -10.87 -19.92 -17.58
CA GLN A 139 -11.90 -20.57 -18.41
C GLN A 139 -11.40 -21.83 -19.15
N ALA A 140 -10.09 -21.98 -19.33
CA ALA A 140 -9.49 -23.19 -19.91
C ALA A 140 -9.13 -24.26 -18.87
N SER A 141 -9.19 -23.95 -17.57
CA SER A 141 -8.82 -24.82 -16.45
C SER A 141 -10.03 -25.07 -15.54
N THR A 142 -10.61 -26.27 -15.59
CA THR A 142 -11.85 -26.60 -14.86
C THR A 142 -11.68 -26.88 -13.37
N ASP A 143 -10.47 -26.73 -12.79
CA ASP A 143 -10.12 -27.26 -11.47
C ASP A 143 -9.88 -26.19 -10.39
N THR A 144 -9.96 -24.89 -10.72
CA THR A 144 -9.72 -23.82 -9.73
C THR A 144 -10.87 -22.82 -9.76
N GLY A 145 -11.58 -22.69 -8.64
CA GLY A 145 -12.62 -21.67 -8.49
C GLY A 145 -12.04 -20.24 -8.57
N PRO A 146 -12.89 -19.22 -8.79
CA PRO A 146 -12.43 -17.85 -8.97
C PRO A 146 -11.63 -17.36 -7.76
N LEU A 147 -10.49 -16.72 -8.03
CA LEU A 147 -9.64 -16.14 -7.00
C LEU A 147 -10.38 -15.02 -6.26
N CYS A 148 -10.10 -14.85 -4.96
CA CYS A 148 -10.56 -13.67 -4.23
C CYS A 148 -9.88 -12.41 -4.81
N ALA A 149 -10.58 -11.28 -4.88
CA ALA A 149 -10.06 -10.01 -5.43
C ALA A 149 -8.73 -9.58 -4.79
N GLN A 150 -8.56 -9.78 -3.48
CA GLN A 150 -7.29 -9.50 -2.79
C GLN A 150 -6.16 -10.41 -3.28
N ALA A 151 -6.45 -11.67 -3.60
CA ALA A 151 -5.46 -12.61 -4.10
C ALA A 151 -4.99 -12.27 -5.51
N GLU A 152 -5.93 -11.90 -6.39
CA GLU A 152 -5.60 -11.38 -7.73
C GLU A 152 -4.75 -10.11 -7.64
N LEU A 153 -5.10 -9.20 -6.74
CA LEU A 153 -4.36 -7.95 -6.55
C LEU A 153 -2.92 -8.22 -6.11
N VAL A 154 -2.71 -9.13 -5.15
CA VAL A 154 -1.36 -9.50 -4.71
C VAL A 154 -0.57 -10.17 -5.84
N ASP A 155 -1.20 -11.01 -6.65
CA ASP A 155 -0.57 -11.65 -7.81
C ASP A 155 -0.18 -10.63 -8.89
N PHE A 156 -1.06 -9.66 -9.14
CA PHE A 156 -0.74 -8.53 -10.01
C PHE A 156 0.44 -7.73 -9.48
N VAL A 157 0.48 -7.39 -8.18
CA VAL A 157 1.60 -6.66 -7.57
C VAL A 157 2.93 -7.39 -7.79
N ILE A 158 2.96 -8.71 -7.58
CA ILE A 158 4.16 -9.52 -7.82
C ILE A 158 4.56 -9.46 -9.29
N SER A 159 3.60 -9.66 -10.21
CA SER A 159 3.82 -9.54 -11.65
C SER A 159 4.38 -8.15 -12.03
N SER A 160 3.80 -7.07 -11.52
CA SER A 160 4.27 -5.71 -11.75
C SER A 160 5.69 -5.50 -11.24
N LEU A 161 6.05 -6.03 -10.08
CA LEU A 161 7.40 -5.94 -9.52
C LEU A 161 8.43 -6.63 -10.42
N PHE A 162 8.10 -7.79 -11.00
CA PHE A 162 8.95 -8.44 -12.00
C PHE A 162 8.97 -7.70 -13.34
N ASN A 163 7.94 -6.93 -13.68
CA ASN A 163 7.88 -6.19 -14.94
C ASN A 163 8.56 -4.81 -14.88
N ARG A 164 8.77 -4.23 -13.68
CA ARG A 164 9.46 -2.94 -13.50
C ARG A 164 10.87 -2.95 -14.11
N ASP A 165 11.62 -4.03 -13.90
CA ASP A 165 12.96 -4.22 -14.45
C ASP A 165 12.99 -5.40 -15.43
N ARG A 166 12.18 -5.33 -16.49
CA ARG A 166 12.08 -6.38 -17.52
C ARG A 166 13.44 -6.77 -18.12
N PHE A 167 14.36 -5.83 -18.22
CA PHE A 167 15.69 -6.02 -18.81
C PHE A 167 16.78 -6.39 -17.79
N SER A 168 16.48 -6.28 -16.48
CA SER A 168 17.40 -6.72 -15.45
C SER A 168 17.25 -8.22 -15.19
N ARG A 169 18.37 -8.93 -15.26
CA ARG A 169 18.45 -10.30 -14.75
C ARG A 169 18.38 -10.35 -13.22
N GLN A 170 18.51 -9.20 -12.55
CA GLN A 170 18.43 -9.13 -11.10
C GLN A 170 16.98 -9.32 -10.64
N LYS A 171 16.83 -10.03 -9.54
CA LYS A 171 15.55 -10.25 -8.89
C LYS A 171 15.08 -8.93 -8.25
N PRO A 172 13.79 -8.54 -8.38
CA PRO A 172 13.31 -7.33 -7.73
C PRO A 172 13.55 -7.40 -6.22
N LEU A 173 14.10 -6.34 -5.64
CA LEU A 173 14.41 -6.23 -4.22
C LEU A 173 13.15 -5.88 -3.41
N HIS A 174 12.21 -6.82 -3.36
CA HIS A 174 10.93 -6.65 -2.65
C HIS A 174 10.53 -7.94 -1.95
N LEU A 175 9.99 -7.85 -0.74
CA LEU A 175 9.66 -9.04 0.07
C LEU A 175 8.66 -9.98 -0.63
N LEU A 176 7.69 -9.40 -1.35
CA LEU A 176 6.67 -10.17 -2.07
C LEU A 176 7.21 -10.98 -3.26
N THR A 177 8.41 -10.67 -3.77
CA THR A 177 9.00 -11.46 -4.87
C THR A 177 9.87 -12.62 -4.37
N ARG A 178 10.15 -12.70 -3.05
CA ARG A 178 10.85 -13.85 -2.45
C ARG A 178 10.09 -15.14 -2.73
N GLY A 179 10.80 -16.24 -3.02
CA GLY A 179 10.18 -17.49 -3.46
C GLY A 179 9.78 -17.56 -4.95
N TYR A 180 9.67 -16.42 -5.66
CA TYR A 180 9.31 -16.39 -7.09
C TYR A 180 10.53 -16.23 -8.01
N ARG A 181 10.41 -16.75 -9.24
CA ARG A 181 11.36 -16.57 -10.37
C ARG A 181 10.60 -16.49 -11.69
N ARG A 182 11.19 -15.86 -12.70
CA ARG A 182 10.73 -15.95 -14.09
C ARG A 182 11.02 -17.34 -14.66
N VAL A 183 10.04 -17.95 -15.30
CA VAL A 183 10.20 -19.26 -15.95
C VAL A 183 11.38 -19.18 -16.93
N SER A 184 12.32 -20.12 -16.80
CA SER A 184 13.47 -20.24 -17.70
C SER A 184 13.07 -21.00 -18.96
N ALA A 185 13.52 -20.54 -20.13
CA ALA A 185 13.35 -21.26 -21.40
C ALA A 185 14.13 -22.60 -21.42
N HIS A 186 15.13 -22.75 -20.54
CA HIS A 186 15.90 -23.97 -20.35
C HIS A 186 15.66 -24.47 -18.92
N PRO A 187 14.76 -25.46 -18.71
CA PRO A 187 14.62 -26.09 -17.42
C PRO A 187 15.91 -26.83 -17.10
N ALA A 188 16.67 -26.36 -16.11
CA ALA A 188 17.77 -27.15 -15.61
C ALA A 188 17.19 -28.45 -15.01
N HIS A 189 17.77 -29.60 -15.36
CA HIS A 189 17.42 -30.94 -14.87
C HIS A 189 17.68 -31.13 -13.36
N TYR A 190 17.24 -30.20 -12.52
CA TYR A 190 17.19 -30.37 -11.08
C TYR A 190 15.73 -30.57 -10.72
N GLY A 191 15.41 -31.80 -10.30
CA GLY A 191 14.06 -32.30 -10.01
C GLY A 191 13.36 -31.61 -8.85
N ASN A 192 13.19 -30.29 -8.94
CA ASN A 192 12.54 -29.50 -7.93
C ASN A 192 11.06 -29.40 -8.26
N ARG A 193 10.24 -29.80 -7.29
CA ARG A 193 8.79 -29.80 -7.30
C ARG A 193 8.28 -28.37 -7.51
N THR A 194 8.11 -27.97 -8.78
CA THR A 194 7.52 -26.69 -9.13
C THR A 194 6.08 -26.68 -8.64
N VAL A 195 5.80 -25.82 -7.66
CA VAL A 195 4.44 -25.60 -7.19
C VAL A 195 3.71 -24.78 -8.27
N SER A 196 2.44 -25.10 -8.52
CA SER A 196 1.61 -24.34 -9.45
C SER A 196 1.63 -22.85 -9.09
N CYS A 197 1.96 -22.01 -10.07
CA CYS A 197 1.97 -20.55 -9.91
C CYS A 197 0.74 -19.99 -10.63
N SER A 198 -0.08 -19.21 -9.90
CA SER A 198 -1.21 -18.48 -10.48
C SER A 198 -0.79 -17.29 -11.35
N ILE A 199 0.51 -16.98 -11.43
CA ILE A 199 1.03 -15.81 -12.14
C ILE A 199 1.72 -16.26 -13.42
N ALA A 200 1.17 -15.85 -14.57
CA ALA A 200 1.74 -16.16 -15.88
C ALA A 200 3.20 -15.70 -16.00
N GLY A 201 4.07 -16.60 -16.50
CA GLY A 201 5.49 -16.34 -16.72
C GLY A 201 6.37 -16.40 -15.47
N LEU A 202 5.79 -16.73 -14.30
CA LEU A 202 6.52 -16.97 -13.06
C LEU A 202 6.36 -18.42 -12.58
N GLU A 203 7.34 -18.86 -11.80
CA GLU A 203 7.33 -20.12 -11.06
C GLU A 203 7.57 -19.86 -9.57
N VAL A 204 6.99 -20.71 -8.72
CA VAL A 204 7.20 -20.71 -7.27
C VAL A 204 8.27 -21.74 -6.93
N GLN A 205 9.41 -21.28 -6.41
CA GLN A 205 10.48 -22.15 -5.89
C GLN A 205 10.25 -22.52 -4.43
N PHE A 206 9.76 -21.56 -3.65
CA PHE A 206 9.52 -21.71 -2.21
C PHE A 206 8.26 -20.93 -1.85
N PRO A 207 7.48 -21.38 -0.85
CA PRO A 207 6.35 -20.63 -0.35
C PRO A 207 6.78 -19.25 0.18
N ASN A 208 5.89 -18.29 0.07
CA ASN A 208 6.10 -16.94 0.60
C ASN A 208 4.97 -16.63 1.60
N ASP A 209 5.27 -16.77 2.88
CA ASP A 209 4.31 -16.57 3.97
C ASP A 209 3.74 -15.15 3.98
N ASN A 210 4.53 -14.14 3.60
CA ASN A 210 4.05 -12.76 3.49
C ASN A 210 2.95 -12.64 2.42
N VAL A 211 3.13 -13.33 1.28
CA VAL A 211 2.12 -13.37 0.22
C VAL A 211 0.88 -14.13 0.70
N GLN A 212 1.05 -15.29 1.34
CA GLN A 212 -0.08 -16.05 1.88
C GLN A 212 -0.90 -15.22 2.89
N GLN A 213 -0.23 -14.52 3.79
CA GLN A 213 -0.87 -13.65 4.78
C GLN A 213 -1.65 -12.50 4.12
N LEU A 214 -1.09 -11.85 3.10
CA LEU A 214 -1.76 -10.76 2.38
C LEU A 214 -2.98 -11.21 1.57
N LYS A 215 -3.06 -12.49 1.20
CA LYS A 215 -4.18 -13.08 0.47
C LYS A 215 -5.35 -13.52 1.37
N GLN A 216 -5.18 -13.49 2.69
CA GLN A 216 -6.16 -13.98 3.67
C GLN A 216 -6.68 -12.85 4.57
N ALA A 217 -7.66 -13.17 5.43
CA ALA A 217 -8.09 -12.25 6.48
C ALA A 217 -6.90 -11.94 7.44
N PRO A 218 -6.76 -10.70 7.95
CA PRO A 218 -7.72 -9.60 7.83
C PRO A 218 -7.51 -8.72 6.58
N TRP A 219 -6.53 -9.01 5.72
CA TRP A 219 -6.20 -8.16 4.55
C TRP A 219 -7.29 -8.15 3.49
N THR A 220 -7.99 -9.27 3.30
CA THR A 220 -9.20 -9.34 2.46
C THR A 220 -10.31 -8.42 2.98
N GLU A 221 -10.47 -8.34 4.30
CA GLU A 221 -11.45 -7.46 4.96
C GLU A 221 -11.05 -5.99 4.82
N VAL A 222 -9.75 -5.68 4.95
CA VAL A 222 -9.22 -4.33 4.68
C VAL A 222 -9.61 -3.88 3.28
N LEU A 223 -9.42 -4.70 2.25
CA LEU A 223 -9.85 -4.37 0.89
C LEU A 223 -11.37 -4.11 0.83
N GLY A 224 -12.17 -4.95 1.48
CA GLY A 224 -13.62 -4.80 1.56
C GLY A 224 -14.11 -3.51 2.25
N LEU A 225 -13.31 -2.92 3.13
CA LEU A 225 -13.62 -1.61 3.74
C LEU A 225 -13.44 -0.44 2.78
N LEU A 226 -12.57 -0.60 1.78
CA LEU A 226 -12.18 0.50 0.92
C LEU A 226 -13.19 0.78 -0.19
N GLY A 227 -14.03 -0.17 -0.59
CA GLY A 227 -15.05 0.05 -1.65
C GLY A 227 -14.43 0.38 -3.01
N ASP A 228 -15.10 1.21 -3.82
CA ASP A 228 -14.82 1.39 -5.26
C ASP A 228 -13.37 1.77 -5.61
N ASN A 229 -12.67 2.52 -4.76
CA ASN A 229 -11.26 2.90 -4.99
C ASN A 229 -10.27 1.98 -4.24
N GLY A 230 -10.75 0.84 -3.74
CA GLY A 230 -9.99 -0.02 -2.84
C GLY A 230 -8.78 -0.65 -3.48
N GLU A 231 -8.90 -1.11 -4.71
CA GLU A 231 -7.80 -1.70 -5.46
C GLU A 231 -6.67 -0.69 -5.66
N GLU A 232 -6.98 0.54 -6.08
CA GLU A 232 -5.96 1.58 -6.27
C GLU A 232 -5.21 1.89 -4.97
N ILE A 233 -5.94 2.03 -3.85
CA ILE A 233 -5.36 2.29 -2.54
C ILE A 233 -4.46 1.13 -2.11
N MET A 234 -4.90 -0.11 -2.33
CA MET A 234 -4.17 -1.32 -1.97
C MET A 234 -2.93 -1.52 -2.85
N LEU A 235 -3.02 -1.24 -4.16
CA LEU A 235 -1.87 -1.24 -5.07
C LEU A 235 -0.80 -0.26 -4.61
N LYS A 236 -1.20 0.96 -4.26
CA LYS A 236 -0.27 1.97 -3.76
C LYS A 236 0.37 1.53 -2.44
N LEU A 237 -0.42 0.96 -1.52
CA LEU A 237 0.08 0.42 -0.26
C LEU A 237 1.13 -0.68 -0.48
N LEU A 238 0.88 -1.61 -1.40
CA LEU A 238 1.77 -2.76 -1.62
C LEU A 238 2.99 -2.46 -2.50
N LEU A 239 2.91 -1.48 -3.40
CA LEU A 239 3.97 -1.16 -4.35
C LEU A 239 4.92 -0.03 -3.91
N ASP A 240 4.41 0.90 -3.09
CA ASP A 240 5.12 2.15 -2.78
C ASP A 240 5.41 2.32 -1.27
N CYS A 241 4.80 1.50 -0.41
CA CYS A 241 4.97 1.59 1.04
C CYS A 241 5.69 0.36 1.62
N GLY A 242 6.32 0.55 2.77
CA GLY A 242 6.68 -0.54 3.68
C GLY A 242 5.53 -0.84 4.63
N ILE A 243 5.20 -2.11 4.83
CA ILE A 243 4.17 -2.55 5.78
C ILE A 243 4.86 -3.29 6.91
N PHE A 244 4.66 -2.83 8.14
CA PHE A 244 5.29 -3.36 9.35
C PHE A 244 4.21 -3.81 10.33
N VAL A 245 4.08 -5.11 10.52
CA VAL A 245 3.08 -5.69 11.42
C VAL A 245 3.71 -5.86 12.80
N ALA A 246 2.99 -5.44 13.84
CA ALA A 246 3.46 -5.54 15.21
C ALA A 246 3.53 -7.01 15.66
N VAL A 247 4.68 -7.42 16.17
CA VAL A 247 4.84 -8.67 16.94
C VAL A 247 4.62 -8.37 18.42
N ASP A 248 5.25 -7.29 18.90
CA ASP A 248 5.06 -6.75 20.24
C ASP A 248 5.13 -5.23 20.18
N GLN A 249 3.96 -4.60 20.11
CA GLN A 249 3.85 -3.14 20.02
C GLN A 249 4.45 -2.43 21.24
N LYS A 250 4.29 -3.00 22.44
CA LYS A 250 4.80 -2.40 23.68
C LYS A 250 6.32 -2.34 23.71
N ARG A 251 6.96 -3.34 23.08
CA ARG A 251 8.43 -3.41 22.93
C ARG A 251 8.92 -2.78 21.64
N GLY A 252 8.03 -2.26 20.79
CA GLY A 252 8.39 -1.72 19.48
C GLY A 252 8.95 -2.78 18.52
N ILE A 253 8.51 -4.04 18.64
CA ILE A 253 8.99 -5.13 17.78
C ILE A 253 8.01 -5.31 16.63
N TYR A 254 8.52 -5.10 15.42
CA TYR A 254 7.78 -5.20 14.17
C TYR A 254 8.51 -6.10 13.19
N PHE A 255 7.75 -6.82 12.36
CA PHE A 255 8.30 -7.48 11.17
C PHE A 255 7.77 -6.80 9.92
N GLN A 256 8.61 -6.75 8.88
CA GLN A 256 8.21 -6.18 7.60
C GLN A 256 7.47 -7.23 6.77
N LEU A 257 6.20 -6.96 6.47
CA LEU A 257 5.36 -7.80 5.64
C LEU A 257 5.56 -7.52 4.14
N SER A 258 5.63 -6.24 3.78
CA SER A 258 5.78 -5.77 2.40
C SER A 258 6.73 -4.57 2.32
N GLY A 259 7.23 -4.31 1.11
CA GLY A 259 8.11 -3.19 0.80
C GLY A 259 9.46 -3.62 0.22
N ALA A 260 10.19 -2.61 -0.25
CA ALA A 260 11.52 -2.80 -0.80
C ALA A 260 12.50 -3.27 0.29
N THR A 261 13.27 -4.31 -0.02
CA THR A 261 14.40 -4.71 0.81
C THR A 261 15.57 -3.81 0.43
N LYS A 262 15.81 -2.75 1.20
CA LYS A 262 17.06 -1.99 1.05
C LYS A 262 18.20 -2.93 1.45
N PRO A 263 19.23 -3.13 0.62
CA PRO A 263 20.46 -3.70 1.13
C PRO A 263 20.95 -2.79 2.25
N PHE A 264 21.26 -3.36 3.40
CA PHE A 264 22.09 -2.68 4.39
C PHE A 264 23.42 -2.42 3.68
N ASP A 265 23.65 -1.19 3.23
CA ASP A 265 25.00 -0.76 2.89
C ASP A 265 25.76 -0.65 4.21
N THR A 266 26.43 -1.74 4.61
CA THR A 266 27.51 -1.70 5.59
C THR A 266 28.67 -0.91 4.99
N LYS A 267 28.54 0.40 4.94
CA LYS A 267 29.62 1.34 4.65
C LYS A 267 29.51 2.51 5.60
N GLU A 268 29.84 2.28 6.86
CA GLU A 268 30.43 3.24 7.81
C GLU A 268 30.51 2.60 9.21
N CYS A 269 31.44 1.66 9.37
CA CYS A 269 31.92 1.26 10.70
C CYS A 269 33.34 0.70 10.59
N THR A 270 34.22 1.42 9.91
CA THR A 270 35.66 1.21 10.01
C THR A 270 36.37 2.55 9.85
N SER A 271 37.22 2.87 10.82
CA SER A 271 38.20 3.97 10.89
C SER A 271 37.79 5.30 11.55
N SER A 272 37.33 5.23 12.80
CA SER A 272 37.67 6.25 13.81
C SER A 272 38.54 5.65 14.93
N LEU A 273 39.59 4.94 14.53
CA LEU A 273 40.70 4.53 15.42
C LEU A 273 42.03 4.77 14.68
N SER A 274 42.32 6.04 14.45
CA SER A 274 43.66 6.50 14.04
C SER A 274 43.80 7.95 14.50
N ASN A 275 43.91 8.15 15.81
CA ASN A 275 44.65 9.29 16.38
C ASN A 275 44.66 9.17 17.89
N LYS A 276 45.58 8.36 18.43
CA LYS A 276 46.25 8.61 19.71
C LYS A 276 47.54 7.80 19.77
N GLN A 277 48.65 8.37 19.30
CA GLN A 277 49.91 8.24 20.02
C GLN A 277 50.84 9.41 19.66
N ALA A 278 50.74 10.45 20.49
CA ALA A 278 51.78 11.46 20.60
C ALA A 278 52.82 10.97 21.63
N CYS A 279 54.08 11.15 21.26
CA CYS A 279 55.20 11.56 22.12
C CYS A 279 55.45 10.83 23.45
N THR A 280 56.47 9.97 23.42
CA THR A 280 57.52 9.76 24.44
C THR A 280 58.67 9.11 23.66
N GLY A 281 59.95 9.51 23.62
CA GLY A 281 60.77 10.38 24.43
C GLY A 281 62.16 9.72 24.51
N ALA A 282 63.16 10.30 23.83
CA ALA A 282 64.61 10.25 24.11
C ALA A 282 65.36 10.95 22.96
#